data_AF-A0AAD7MGD7-F1
#
_entry.id   AF-A0AAD7MGD7-F1
#
_cell.length_a   1.000
_cell.length_b   1.000
_cell.length_c   1.000
_cell.angle_alpha   90.00
_cell.angle_beta   90.00
_cell.angle_gamma   90.00
#
_symmetry.space_group_name_H-M   'P 1'
#
loop_
_entity.id
_entity.type
_entity.pdbx_description
1 polymer ?
#
loop_
_entity_poly.entity_id
_entity_poly.type
_entity_poly.pdbx_seq_one_letter_code
_entity_poly.pdbx_strand_id
1 'polypeptide(L)'
;MSDAFSPADLQSLAEIVAQYTDERANRNDTIAALTAGVVSICSLREIPFKSDHILPYLEQLDAHDVAQGAGGGEGGGDDSQRDDDSQHSGDGDDSGDKGAPRGQKRPLLDRLSYDDDDEGSYRAKRSRVDYSAFVWRSRAKQFLDSMVLTQEHQDILQQVKAYSLDVKESIRDLSNSFHAPALPKSQWESVLLDRFVDLDTILTSSYAVEAEEPQQLVLGDTHLEVKKPKVVSKVTTHGQWINAFRIYEDAVNFAFDGRHRELRTYWGHINDLFSSRNPSLHSRILNYDRAARLFVGQRRDILLSEIHKFRHVQDAHLLDGGVMVSPSNPGSSSGSKTKPPNGPKSRRRTQEICRNFNRGQCKLGAECNYQHACSECHGRGHVAPECPDKARR
;
A
#
# COMPACT_ATOMS: atom_id res chain seq x y z
N MET A 1 -16.15 -28.59 -7.28
CA MET A 1 -16.63 -28.88 -5.90
C MET A 1 -16.88 -30.35 -5.63
N SER A 2 -16.90 -31.21 -6.66
CA SER A 2 -17.52 -32.53 -6.57
C SER A 2 -16.63 -33.70 -6.13
N ASP A 3 -15.32 -33.51 -5.94
CA ASP A 3 -14.40 -34.63 -5.65
C ASP A 3 -13.92 -34.71 -4.19
N ALA A 4 -14.20 -33.70 -3.35
CA ALA A 4 -13.70 -33.63 -1.96
C ALA A 4 -14.73 -34.02 -0.90
N PHE A 5 -16.03 -33.78 -1.16
CA PHE A 5 -17.12 -34.05 -0.24
C PHE A 5 -17.98 -35.19 -0.76
N SER A 6 -18.45 -36.07 0.14
CA SER A 6 -19.33 -37.14 -0.27
C SER A 6 -20.74 -36.59 -0.51
N PRO A 7 -21.58 -37.30 -1.28
CA PRO A 7 -22.97 -36.90 -1.49
C PRO A 7 -23.73 -36.69 -0.18
N ALA A 8 -23.43 -37.48 0.86
CA ALA A 8 -24.04 -37.35 2.20
C ALA A 8 -23.63 -36.05 2.91
N ASP A 9 -22.38 -35.63 2.78
CA ASP A 9 -21.89 -34.38 3.38
C ASP A 9 -22.53 -33.16 2.70
N LEU A 10 -22.60 -33.21 1.36
CA LEU A 10 -23.26 -32.16 0.57
C LEU A 10 -24.74 -32.05 0.90
N GLN A 11 -25.41 -33.19 1.17
CA GLN A 11 -26.80 -33.23 1.57
C GLN A 11 -27.02 -32.64 2.97
N SER A 12 -26.15 -32.96 3.94
CA SER A 12 -26.20 -32.36 5.27
C SER A 12 -26.00 -30.84 5.24
N LEU A 13 -25.08 -30.33 4.41
CA LEU A 13 -24.87 -28.89 4.24
C LEU A 13 -26.04 -28.23 3.50
N ALA A 14 -26.64 -28.90 2.52
CA ALA A 14 -27.83 -28.41 1.82
C ALA A 14 -29.07 -28.35 2.73
N GLU A 15 -29.22 -29.27 3.68
CA GLU A 15 -30.28 -29.23 4.68
C GLU A 15 -30.17 -28.00 5.60
N ILE A 16 -28.95 -27.58 5.95
CA ILE A 16 -28.74 -26.36 6.74
C ILE A 16 -29.16 -25.11 5.93
N VAL A 17 -28.86 -25.06 4.63
CA VAL A 17 -29.35 -23.98 3.75
C VAL A 17 -30.87 -24.04 3.60
N ALA A 18 -31.45 -25.23 3.49
CA ALA A 18 -32.91 -25.41 3.38
C ALA A 18 -33.66 -24.92 4.63
N GLN A 19 -33.08 -25.09 5.82
CA GLN A 19 -33.64 -24.55 7.06
C GLN A 19 -33.72 -23.01 7.07
N TYR A 20 -32.83 -22.34 6.35
CA TYR A 20 -32.89 -20.89 6.17
C TYR A 20 -33.94 -20.47 5.14
N THR A 21 -34.04 -21.20 4.01
CA THR A 21 -35.05 -20.91 2.99
C THR A 21 -36.48 -21.16 3.48
N ASP A 22 -36.64 -22.04 4.47
CA ASP A 22 -37.92 -22.33 5.13
C ASP A 22 -38.22 -21.40 6.34
N GLU A 23 -37.44 -20.33 6.55
CA GLU A 23 -37.54 -19.36 7.65
C GLU A 23 -37.43 -19.97 9.07
N ARG A 24 -36.87 -21.18 9.19
CA ARG A 24 -36.72 -21.88 10.48
C ARG A 24 -35.47 -21.47 11.26
N ALA A 25 -34.57 -20.71 10.64
CA ALA A 25 -33.32 -20.25 11.24
C ALA A 25 -32.96 -18.84 10.78
N ASN A 26 -32.38 -18.04 11.69
CA ASN A 26 -31.82 -16.74 11.35
C ASN A 26 -30.51 -16.92 10.56
N ARG A 27 -30.24 -16.00 9.63
CA ARG A 27 -29.06 -15.99 8.76
C ARG A 27 -27.75 -16.25 9.52
N ASN A 28 -27.56 -15.58 10.65
CA ASN A 28 -26.33 -15.71 11.43
C ASN A 28 -26.16 -17.13 12.00
N ASP A 29 -27.26 -17.76 12.43
CA ASP A 29 -27.24 -19.12 12.97
C ASP A 29 -27.02 -20.15 11.87
N THR A 30 -27.62 -19.94 10.68
CA THR A 30 -27.37 -20.76 9.50
C THR A 30 -25.92 -20.69 9.05
N ILE A 31 -25.31 -19.51 9.03
CA ILE A 31 -23.90 -19.34 8.66
C ILE A 31 -22.99 -20.02 9.69
N ALA A 32 -23.29 -19.88 10.99
CA ALA A 32 -22.55 -20.57 12.04
C ALA A 32 -22.65 -22.10 11.90
N ALA A 33 -23.85 -22.62 11.63
CA ALA A 33 -24.10 -24.04 11.40
C ALA A 33 -23.38 -24.58 10.15
N LEU A 34 -23.41 -23.84 9.04
CA LEU A 34 -22.66 -24.18 7.82
C LEU A 34 -21.16 -24.21 8.08
N THR A 35 -20.65 -23.22 8.80
CA THR A 35 -19.21 -23.13 9.13
C THR A 35 -18.79 -24.30 10.01
N ALA A 36 -19.55 -24.59 11.07
CA ALA A 36 -19.30 -25.73 11.93
C ALA A 36 -19.38 -27.06 11.16
N GLY A 37 -20.36 -27.20 10.26
CA GLY A 37 -20.50 -28.38 9.40
C GLY A 37 -19.30 -28.59 8.48
N VAL A 38 -18.90 -27.56 7.73
CA VAL A 38 -17.76 -27.64 6.79
C VAL A 38 -16.45 -27.91 7.53
N VAL A 39 -16.22 -27.25 8.67
CA VAL A 39 -15.03 -27.48 9.50
C VAL A 39 -15.01 -28.91 10.03
N SER A 40 -16.14 -29.43 10.53
CA SER A 40 -16.26 -30.81 10.99
C SER A 40 -15.93 -31.82 9.89
N ILE A 41 -16.49 -31.63 8.68
CA ILE A 41 -16.23 -32.50 7.53
C ILE A 41 -14.76 -32.44 7.09
N CYS A 42 -14.16 -31.25 7.08
CA CYS A 42 -12.74 -31.08 6.75
C CYS A 42 -11.84 -31.80 7.77
N SER A 43 -12.16 -31.70 9.07
CA SER A 43 -11.43 -32.40 10.13
C SER A 43 -11.60 -33.92 10.06
N LEU A 44 -12.81 -34.42 9.79
CA LEU A 44 -13.10 -35.85 9.66
C LEU A 44 -12.39 -36.52 8.48
N ARG A 45 -12.05 -35.73 7.44
CA ARG A 45 -11.44 -36.23 6.20
C ARG A 45 -9.99 -35.80 5.98
N GLU A 46 -9.40 -35.16 6.98
CA GLU A 46 -8.03 -34.63 6.90
C GLU A 46 -7.81 -33.69 5.69
N ILE A 47 -8.85 -32.98 5.28
CA ILE A 47 -8.79 -32.01 4.18
C ILE A 47 -8.50 -30.63 4.78
N PRO A 48 -7.53 -29.85 4.25
CA PRO A 48 -7.32 -28.49 4.71
C PRO A 48 -8.55 -27.64 4.40
N PHE A 49 -9.06 -26.95 5.43
CA PHE A 49 -10.14 -25.99 5.26
C PHE A 49 -9.72 -24.87 4.30
N LYS A 50 -10.56 -24.59 3.30
CA LYS A 50 -10.40 -23.48 2.36
C LYS A 50 -11.71 -22.70 2.29
N SER A 51 -11.60 -21.38 2.08
CA SER A 51 -12.74 -20.49 1.84
C SER A 51 -13.65 -20.99 0.72
N ASP A 52 -13.07 -21.64 -0.28
CA ASP A 52 -13.79 -22.16 -1.44
C ASP A 52 -14.80 -23.26 -1.08
N HIS A 53 -14.69 -23.90 0.09
CA HIS A 53 -15.60 -24.95 0.52
C HIS A 53 -16.95 -24.43 1.03
N ILE A 54 -17.00 -23.18 1.51
CA ILE A 54 -18.21 -22.57 2.10
C ILE A 54 -18.86 -21.52 1.20
N LEU A 55 -18.08 -20.91 0.30
CA LEU A 55 -18.52 -19.83 -0.59
C LEU A 55 -19.84 -20.10 -1.35
N PRO A 56 -20.08 -21.28 -1.96
CA PRO A 56 -21.32 -21.54 -2.71
C PRO A 56 -22.58 -21.46 -1.86
N TYR A 57 -22.49 -21.92 -0.61
CA TYR A 57 -23.62 -21.94 0.29
C TYR A 57 -23.94 -20.52 0.76
N LEU A 58 -22.92 -19.69 1.00
CA LEU A 58 -23.11 -18.28 1.31
C LEU A 58 -23.70 -17.50 0.11
N GLU A 59 -23.26 -17.80 -1.11
CA GLU A 59 -23.83 -17.21 -2.33
C GLU A 59 -25.30 -17.60 -2.53
N GLN A 60 -25.69 -18.85 -2.20
CA GLN A 60 -27.10 -19.28 -2.21
C GLN A 60 -27.94 -18.51 -1.20
N LEU A 61 -27.41 -18.29 0.01
CA LEU A 61 -28.08 -17.49 1.03
C LEU A 61 -28.20 -16.02 0.63
N ASP A 62 -27.19 -15.45 -0.04
CA ASP A 62 -27.24 -14.07 -0.56
C ASP A 62 -28.27 -13.95 -1.71
N ALA A 63 -28.33 -14.93 -2.62
CA ALA A 63 -29.30 -14.96 -3.70
C ALA A 63 -30.75 -15.07 -3.19
N HIS A 64 -30.97 -15.83 -2.12
CA HIS A 64 -32.28 -15.93 -1.47
C HIS A 64 -32.72 -14.60 -0.84
N ASP A 65 -31.83 -13.90 -0.15
CA ASP A 65 -32.13 -12.58 0.45
C ASP A 65 -32.46 -11.53 -0.61
N VAL A 66 -31.75 -11.57 -1.74
CA VAL A 66 -32.05 -10.71 -2.89
C VAL A 66 -33.41 -11.05 -3.50
N ALA A 67 -33.77 -12.33 -3.60
CA ALA A 67 -35.06 -12.76 -4.13
C ALA A 67 -36.23 -12.37 -3.21
N GLN A 68 -36.08 -12.51 -1.89
CA GLN A 68 -37.09 -12.06 -0.93
C GLN A 68 -37.23 -10.53 -0.88
N GLY A 69 -36.11 -9.80 -0.99
CA GLY A 69 -36.11 -8.33 -1.07
C GLY A 69 -36.71 -7.77 -2.37
N ALA A 70 -36.67 -8.54 -3.46
CA ALA A 70 -37.23 -8.15 -4.76
C ALA A 70 -38.73 -8.50 -4.92
N GLY A 71 -39.30 -9.36 -4.06
CA GLY A 71 -40.71 -9.79 -4.11
C GLY A 71 -41.68 -8.98 -3.24
N GLY A 72 -41.20 -8.06 -2.41
CA GLY A 72 -42.00 -7.30 -1.43
C GLY A 72 -42.46 -5.92 -1.89
N GLY A 73 -42.83 -5.76 -3.16
CA GLY A 73 -43.41 -4.52 -3.69
C GLY A 73 -44.94 -4.55 -3.73
N GLU A 74 -45.55 -3.68 -2.92
CA GLU A 74 -46.95 -3.17 -2.94
C GLU A 74 -48.01 -3.80 -2.00
N GLY A 75 -48.55 -2.91 -1.14
CA GLY A 75 -49.70 -3.07 -0.24
C GLY A 75 -49.39 -2.58 1.18
N GLY A 76 -49.32 -1.26 1.45
CA GLY A 76 -50.47 -0.43 1.86
C GLY A 76 -51.01 -0.93 3.22
N GLY A 77 -50.81 -0.26 4.35
CA GLY A 77 -51.22 1.11 4.63
C GLY A 77 -52.33 1.10 5.69
N ASP A 78 -51.99 1.65 6.86
CA ASP A 78 -52.85 2.44 7.74
C ASP A 78 -53.76 1.80 8.82
N ASP A 79 -53.68 2.50 9.95
CA ASP A 79 -54.64 2.80 11.01
C ASP A 79 -55.30 1.71 11.89
N SER A 80 -54.99 1.79 13.18
CA SER A 80 -55.84 2.49 14.18
C SER A 80 -56.09 1.75 15.49
N GLN A 81 -56.07 2.58 16.54
CA GLN A 81 -56.74 2.48 17.85
C GLN A 81 -56.14 1.59 18.94
N ARG A 82 -56.23 1.94 20.23
CA ARG A 82 -56.32 3.17 21.04
C ARG A 82 -56.49 2.67 22.49
N ASP A 83 -56.45 3.61 23.44
CA ASP A 83 -56.92 3.52 24.84
C ASP A 83 -55.91 2.93 25.84
N ASP A 84 -55.72 3.46 27.05
CA ASP A 84 -56.16 4.70 27.73
C ASP A 84 -55.35 4.78 29.04
N ASP A 85 -55.38 5.95 29.66
CA ASP A 85 -55.63 6.17 31.09
C ASP A 85 -54.60 7.00 31.87
N SER A 86 -54.99 8.26 32.11
CA SER A 86 -54.94 9.03 33.38
C SER A 86 -53.58 9.33 34.06
N GLN A 87 -53.27 10.50 34.63
CA GLN A 87 -54.04 11.65 35.13
C GLN A 87 -53.04 12.77 35.53
N HIS A 88 -53.50 14.02 35.57
CA HIS A 88 -53.45 14.97 36.71
C HIS A 88 -53.06 16.43 36.36
N SER A 89 -54.08 17.30 36.47
CA SER A 89 -54.13 18.68 37.03
C SER A 89 -53.18 19.76 36.48
N GLY A 90 -53.59 20.99 36.21
CA GLY A 90 -54.80 21.75 36.51
C GLY A 90 -54.48 23.25 36.39
N ASP A 91 -55.52 24.06 36.17
CA ASP A 91 -55.60 25.54 36.28
C ASP A 91 -54.74 26.39 35.32
N GLY A 92 -55.23 27.43 34.66
CA GLY A 92 -56.48 28.19 34.71
C GLY A 92 -56.23 29.58 34.10
N ASP A 93 -57.26 30.14 33.45
CA ASP A 93 -57.41 31.54 32.98
C ASP A 93 -56.46 32.10 31.91
N ASP A 94 -56.83 33.08 31.08
CA ASP A 94 -58.06 33.62 30.49
C ASP A 94 -57.57 34.77 29.59
N SER A 95 -58.36 35.14 28.58
CA SER A 95 -58.30 36.41 27.84
C SER A 95 -57.19 36.68 26.79
N GLY A 96 -57.59 36.57 25.51
CA GLY A 96 -57.84 37.79 24.71
C GLY A 96 -56.72 38.44 23.87
N ASP A 97 -56.83 38.23 22.55
CA ASP A 97 -56.68 39.21 21.45
C ASP A 97 -55.27 39.69 20.97
N LYS A 98 -55.01 39.34 19.70
CA LYS A 98 -54.33 40.07 18.60
C LYS A 98 -52.96 40.74 18.80
N GLY A 99 -52.02 40.34 17.94
CA GLY A 99 -51.03 41.26 17.34
C GLY A 99 -49.62 40.68 17.17
N ALA A 100 -49.21 40.40 15.93
CA ALA A 100 -47.80 40.46 15.52
C ALA A 100 -47.50 41.90 14.99
N PRO A 101 -46.24 42.36 14.76
CA PRO A 101 -44.89 41.79 15.01
C PRO A 101 -43.85 42.82 15.58
N ARG A 102 -42.57 42.38 15.68
CA ARG A 102 -41.28 43.14 15.68
C ARG A 102 -40.59 43.54 17.01
N GLY A 103 -39.30 43.15 17.08
CA GLY A 103 -38.21 43.80 17.84
C GLY A 103 -37.38 42.78 18.65
N GLN A 104 -36.04 42.76 18.74
CA GLN A 104 -34.97 43.68 18.35
C GLN A 104 -33.59 42.96 18.39
N LYS A 105 -32.73 43.28 17.40
CA LYS A 105 -31.29 43.66 17.48
C LYS A 105 -30.19 42.69 18.04
N ARG A 106 -29.40 42.14 17.08
CA ARG A 106 -27.90 42.18 16.84
C ARG A 106 -26.95 42.75 17.92
N PRO A 107 -25.66 42.32 18.04
CA PRO A 107 -24.56 42.52 17.03
C PRO A 107 -23.55 41.33 16.89
N LEU A 108 -22.97 40.93 15.74
CA LEU A 108 -22.01 41.50 14.76
C LEU A 108 -20.69 42.07 15.31
N LEU A 109 -19.61 41.27 15.20
CA LEU A 109 -18.18 41.64 15.00
C LEU A 109 -17.52 40.41 14.31
N ASP A 110 -17.29 40.44 13.01
CA ASP A 110 -16.11 40.98 12.30
C ASP A 110 -14.94 39.97 12.23
N ARG A 111 -14.82 39.27 11.10
CA ARG A 111 -13.56 38.70 10.62
C ARG A 111 -13.55 38.65 9.09
N LEU A 112 -13.04 39.76 8.56
CA LEU A 112 -12.58 40.06 7.22
C LEU A 112 -12.36 38.87 6.28
N SER A 113 -13.15 38.89 5.21
CA SER A 113 -12.94 38.24 3.92
C SER A 113 -11.78 38.89 3.16
N TYR A 114 -10.91 38.07 2.60
CA TYR A 114 -10.18 38.41 1.38
C TYR A 114 -10.72 37.48 0.28
N ASP A 115 -11.34 38.11 -0.71
CA ASP A 115 -11.83 37.54 -1.98
C ASP A 115 -10.73 37.60 -3.05
N ASP A 116 -11.03 36.93 -4.17
CA ASP A 116 -10.33 36.77 -5.47
C ASP A 116 -9.29 35.64 -5.57
N ASP A 117 -9.37 34.68 -6.51
CA ASP A 117 -10.11 34.63 -7.78
C ASP A 117 -10.77 33.25 -8.03
N ASP A 118 -12.04 33.29 -8.44
CA ASP A 118 -12.86 32.19 -8.95
C ASP A 118 -12.71 32.11 -10.48
N GLU A 119 -12.08 31.04 -10.97
CA GLU A 119 -12.19 30.59 -12.38
C GLU A 119 -12.97 29.26 -12.37
N GLY A 120 -14.30 29.39 -12.32
CA GLY A 120 -15.18 28.81 -13.32
C GLY A 120 -15.00 27.33 -13.67
N SER A 121 -15.27 26.43 -12.73
CA SER A 121 -15.80 25.11 -13.11
C SER A 121 -16.82 24.66 -12.09
N TYR A 122 -18.09 24.69 -12.50
CA TYR A 122 -19.21 24.04 -11.82
C TYR A 122 -18.76 22.67 -11.30
N ARG A 123 -18.49 22.56 -9.99
CA ARG A 123 -18.23 21.27 -9.36
C ARG A 123 -19.55 20.52 -9.37
N ALA A 124 -19.81 19.80 -10.47
CA ALA A 124 -20.84 18.78 -10.50
C ALA A 124 -20.66 17.95 -9.23
N LYS A 125 -21.69 17.90 -8.39
CA LYS A 125 -21.71 17.05 -7.20
C LYS A 125 -21.36 15.65 -7.69
N ARG A 126 -20.14 15.19 -7.41
CA ARG A 126 -19.69 13.85 -7.78
C ARG A 126 -20.77 12.89 -7.29
N SER A 127 -21.33 12.08 -8.18
CA SER A 127 -22.37 11.14 -7.76
C SER A 127 -21.81 10.29 -6.64
N ARG A 128 -22.63 10.06 -5.61
CA ARG A 128 -22.23 9.25 -4.46
C ARG A 128 -21.97 7.85 -5.00
N VAL A 129 -20.72 7.40 -4.93
CA VAL A 129 -20.31 6.10 -5.44
C VAL A 129 -21.09 5.03 -4.68
N ASP A 130 -21.74 4.13 -5.41
CA ASP A 130 -22.38 2.97 -4.82
C ASP A 130 -21.31 1.92 -4.50
N TYR A 131 -20.96 1.86 -3.21
CA TYR A 131 -19.96 0.92 -2.72
C TYR A 131 -20.45 -0.53 -2.68
N SER A 132 -21.76 -0.78 -2.79
CA SER A 132 -22.33 -2.13 -2.77
C SER A 132 -22.13 -2.87 -4.10
N ALA A 133 -22.00 -2.13 -5.21
CA ALA A 133 -21.68 -2.67 -6.53
C ALA A 133 -20.23 -3.20 -6.65
N PHE A 134 -19.37 -2.93 -5.68
CA PHE A 134 -18.00 -3.42 -5.68
C PHE A 134 -17.95 -4.90 -5.29
N VAL A 135 -17.50 -5.76 -6.22
CA VAL A 135 -17.39 -7.23 -6.04
C VAL A 135 -16.46 -7.63 -4.88
N TRP A 136 -15.51 -6.78 -4.48
CA TRP A 136 -14.66 -7.00 -3.30
C TRP A 136 -15.28 -6.48 -1.98
N ARG A 137 -16.42 -5.79 -2.04
CA ARG A 137 -17.22 -5.37 -0.89
C ARG A 137 -18.46 -6.24 -0.68
N SER A 138 -18.58 -7.40 -1.35
CA SER A 138 -19.68 -8.32 -1.08
C SER A 138 -19.69 -8.75 0.39
N ARG A 139 -20.89 -8.95 0.94
CA ARG A 139 -21.08 -9.27 2.36
C ARG A 139 -20.37 -10.57 2.76
N ALA A 140 -20.39 -11.58 1.88
CA ALA A 140 -19.65 -12.82 2.06
C ALA A 140 -18.13 -12.61 2.20
N LYS A 141 -17.52 -11.72 1.41
CA LYS A 141 -16.08 -11.41 1.52
C LYS A 141 -15.76 -10.63 2.79
N GLN A 142 -16.58 -9.66 3.15
CA GLN A 142 -16.41 -8.93 4.41
C GLN A 142 -16.50 -9.86 5.63
N PHE A 143 -17.37 -10.86 5.58
CA PHE A 143 -17.49 -11.89 6.61
C PHE A 143 -16.23 -12.78 6.67
N LEU A 144 -15.76 -13.29 5.54
CA LEU A 144 -14.52 -14.07 5.48
C LEU A 144 -13.31 -13.27 5.98
N ASP A 145 -13.21 -12.00 5.59
CA ASP A 145 -12.16 -11.08 6.07
C ASP A 145 -12.23 -10.94 7.60
N SER A 146 -13.43 -10.80 8.17
CA SER A 146 -13.61 -10.71 9.63
C SER A 146 -13.21 -11.97 10.39
N MET A 147 -13.21 -13.14 9.74
CA MET A 147 -12.78 -14.41 10.34
C MET A 147 -11.27 -14.65 10.24
N VAL A 148 -10.60 -14.05 9.25
CA VAL A 148 -9.15 -14.24 8.99
C VAL A 148 -8.31 -13.12 9.59
N LEU A 149 -8.85 -11.90 9.69
CA LEU A 149 -8.16 -10.74 10.24
C LEU A 149 -8.17 -10.78 11.77
N THR A 150 -6.99 -10.66 12.38
CA THR A 150 -6.87 -10.48 13.83
C THR A 150 -7.47 -9.14 14.26
N GLN A 151 -7.82 -9.00 15.54
CA GLN A 151 -8.33 -7.74 16.08
C GLN A 151 -7.40 -6.55 15.78
N GLU A 152 -6.08 -6.76 15.89
CA GLU A 152 -5.06 -5.75 15.57
C GLU A 152 -5.21 -5.22 14.13
N HIS A 153 -5.54 -6.07 13.16
CA HIS A 153 -5.78 -5.62 11.79
C HIS A 153 -7.06 -4.78 11.68
N GLN A 154 -8.13 -5.19 12.35
CA GLN A 154 -9.42 -4.48 12.29
C GLN A 154 -9.29 -3.06 12.84
N ASP A 155 -8.56 -2.90 13.95
CA ASP A 155 -8.32 -1.60 14.59
C ASP A 155 -7.48 -0.68 13.70
N ILE A 156 -6.43 -1.20 13.06
CA ILE A 156 -5.62 -0.44 12.09
C ILE A 156 -6.48 -0.02 10.89
N LEU A 157 -7.27 -0.93 10.32
CA LEU A 157 -8.12 -0.62 9.17
C LEU A 157 -9.21 0.40 9.50
N GLN A 158 -9.73 0.40 10.72
CA GLN A 158 -10.67 1.41 11.18
C GLN A 158 -10.02 2.80 11.26
N GLN A 159 -8.81 2.89 11.81
CA GLN A 159 -8.04 4.13 11.88
C GLN A 159 -7.67 4.64 10.48
N VAL A 160 -7.18 3.76 9.59
CA VAL A 160 -6.89 4.11 8.18
C VAL A 160 -8.15 4.64 7.48
N LYS A 161 -9.32 4.01 7.68
CA LYS A 161 -10.59 4.49 7.11
C LYS A 161 -10.90 5.90 7.60
N ALA A 162 -10.72 6.19 8.89
CA ALA A 162 -10.93 7.51 9.45
C ALA A 162 -10.00 8.56 8.81
N TYR A 163 -8.69 8.28 8.72
CA TYR A 163 -7.73 9.19 8.09
C TYR A 163 -7.99 9.38 6.60
N SER A 164 -8.48 8.34 5.91
CA SER A 164 -8.74 8.38 4.47
C SER A 164 -9.91 9.26 4.04
N LEU A 165 -10.79 9.67 4.97
CA LEU A 165 -11.92 10.56 4.67
C LEU A 165 -11.43 11.93 4.18
N ASP A 166 -10.46 12.51 4.90
CA ASP A 166 -9.73 13.69 4.48
C ASP A 166 -8.29 13.63 4.99
N VAL A 167 -7.42 13.09 4.14
CA VAL A 167 -6.00 12.92 4.44
C VAL A 167 -5.29 14.26 4.59
N LYS A 168 -5.72 15.30 3.86
CA LYS A 168 -5.09 16.62 3.93
C LYS A 168 -5.40 17.27 5.28
N GLU A 169 -6.65 17.17 5.72
CA GLU A 169 -7.06 17.61 7.03
C GLU A 169 -6.33 16.83 8.14
N SER A 170 -6.23 15.51 7.98
CA SER A 170 -5.52 14.65 8.94
C SER A 170 -4.04 15.04 9.06
N ILE A 171 -3.34 15.34 7.96
CA ILE A 171 -1.96 15.84 7.99
C ILE A 171 -1.87 17.23 8.63
N ARG A 172 -2.87 18.10 8.40
CA ARG A 172 -2.93 19.44 8.99
C ARG A 172 -3.09 19.36 10.51
N ASP A 173 -4.05 18.58 10.98
CA ASP A 173 -4.28 18.34 12.40
C ASP A 173 -3.05 17.73 13.07
N LEU A 174 -2.46 16.72 12.42
CA LEU A 174 -1.21 16.10 12.86
C LEU A 174 -0.06 17.11 12.96
N SER A 175 0.07 18.02 12.00
CA SER A 175 1.13 19.05 12.04
C SER A 175 0.95 20.05 13.19
N ASN A 176 -0.28 20.22 13.68
CA ASN A 176 -0.59 21.08 14.83
C ASN A 176 -0.52 20.34 16.17
N SER A 177 -0.43 19.01 16.14
CA SER A 177 -0.36 18.19 17.34
C SER A 177 0.99 18.29 18.03
N PHE A 178 0.97 18.24 19.37
CA PHE A 178 2.19 18.25 20.18
C PHE A 178 2.92 16.92 20.02
N HIS A 179 4.26 16.97 19.94
CA HIS A 179 5.15 15.81 19.86
C HIS A 179 5.11 14.98 18.56
N ALA A 180 4.45 15.46 17.50
CA ALA A 180 4.51 14.82 16.20
C ALA A 180 5.97 14.68 15.71
N PRO A 181 6.44 13.47 15.35
CA PRO A 181 7.77 13.27 14.81
C PRO A 181 8.02 14.06 13.52
N ALA A 182 9.27 14.49 13.31
CA ALA A 182 9.66 15.24 12.12
C ALA A 182 9.76 14.33 10.89
N LEU A 183 8.69 14.31 10.07
CA LEU A 183 8.66 13.61 8.78
C LEU A 183 8.19 14.53 7.65
N PRO A 184 8.66 14.28 6.40
CA PRO A 184 8.09 14.92 5.23
C PRO A 184 6.60 14.62 5.08
N LYS A 185 5.82 15.60 4.58
CA LYS A 185 4.37 15.46 4.37
C LYS A 185 3.99 14.23 3.54
N SER A 186 4.80 13.86 2.54
CA SER A 186 4.58 12.65 1.73
C SER A 186 4.76 11.35 2.51
N GLN A 187 5.63 11.33 3.51
CA GLN A 187 5.80 10.18 4.39
C GLN A 187 4.67 10.13 5.43
N TRP A 188 4.21 11.27 5.94
CA TRP A 188 3.00 11.32 6.79
C TRP A 188 1.75 10.81 6.06
N GLU A 189 1.55 11.20 4.79
CA GLU A 189 0.49 10.65 3.96
C GLU A 189 0.60 9.12 3.84
N SER A 190 1.83 8.62 3.64
CA SER A 190 2.08 7.18 3.54
C SER A 190 1.82 6.45 4.86
N VAL A 191 2.17 7.05 6.01
CA VAL A 191 1.88 6.52 7.35
C VAL A 191 0.37 6.45 7.59
N LEU A 192 -0.35 7.57 7.42
CA LEU A 192 -1.80 7.64 7.69
C LEU A 192 -2.62 6.71 6.79
N LEU A 193 -2.17 6.51 5.56
CA LEU A 193 -2.79 5.56 4.64
C LEU A 193 -2.27 4.13 4.81
N ASP A 194 -1.39 3.88 5.78
CA ASP A 194 -0.73 2.59 6.05
C ASP A 194 -0.22 1.96 4.74
N ARG A 195 0.59 2.76 4.03
CA ARG A 195 1.29 2.39 2.79
C ARG A 195 2.78 2.26 3.08
N PHE A 196 3.54 1.81 2.08
CA PHE A 196 4.98 1.78 2.14
C PHE A 196 5.58 3.17 2.47
N VAL A 197 6.35 3.22 3.56
CA VAL A 197 7.14 4.39 3.97
C VAL A 197 8.59 4.18 3.55
N ASP A 198 9.18 5.18 2.88
CA ASP A 198 10.54 5.10 2.37
C ASP A 198 11.55 5.62 3.41
N LEU A 199 12.30 4.69 4.01
CA LEU A 199 13.34 5.02 4.99
C LEU A 199 14.48 5.86 4.39
N ASP A 200 14.74 5.78 3.09
CA ASP A 200 15.74 6.65 2.45
C ASP A 200 15.26 8.11 2.47
N THR A 201 13.95 8.33 2.28
CA THR A 201 13.35 9.66 2.34
C THR A 201 13.37 10.20 3.77
N ILE A 202 13.08 9.36 4.76
CA ILE A 202 13.20 9.71 6.19
C ILE A 202 14.65 10.09 6.51
N LEU A 203 15.61 9.22 6.17
CA LEU A 203 17.03 9.48 6.41
C LEU A 203 17.49 10.79 5.77
N THR A 204 17.09 11.03 4.52
CA THR A 204 17.40 12.27 3.80
C THR A 204 16.86 13.49 4.53
N SER A 205 15.62 13.43 5.01
CA SER A 205 15.00 14.54 5.73
C SER A 205 15.63 14.80 7.10
N SER A 206 16.11 13.77 7.81
CA SER A 206 16.74 13.92 9.13
C SER A 206 18.07 14.67 9.08
N TYR A 207 18.74 14.68 7.93
CA TYR A 207 20.01 15.39 7.72
C TYR A 207 19.88 16.59 6.77
N ALA A 208 18.64 16.98 6.42
CA ALA A 208 18.42 18.16 5.59
C ALA A 208 18.79 19.42 6.38
N VAL A 209 19.71 20.21 5.84
CA VAL A 209 20.18 21.47 6.45
C VAL A 209 19.37 22.67 5.93
N GLU A 210 18.78 22.55 4.75
CA GLU A 210 17.99 23.60 4.09
C GLU A 210 16.52 23.21 4.03
N ALA A 211 15.62 24.18 4.23
CA ALA A 211 14.20 24.00 3.99
C ALA A 211 13.96 23.81 2.48
N GLU A 212 13.13 22.83 2.10
CA GLU A 212 12.74 22.61 0.71
C GLU A 212 11.80 23.74 0.26
N GLU A 213 12.35 24.84 -0.25
CA GLU A 213 11.58 25.87 -0.94
C GLU A 213 11.45 25.51 -2.43
N PRO A 214 10.23 25.53 -3.01
CA PRO A 214 10.07 25.38 -4.45
C PRO A 214 10.77 26.56 -5.12
N GLN A 215 11.79 26.29 -5.94
CA GLN A 215 12.46 27.33 -6.70
C GLN A 215 11.49 27.80 -7.80
N GLN A 216 10.89 28.96 -7.59
CA GLN A 216 10.06 29.61 -8.61
C GLN A 216 10.97 30.24 -9.66
N LEU A 217 10.84 29.77 -10.89
CA LEU A 217 11.49 30.33 -12.07
C LEU A 217 10.45 31.21 -12.77
N VAL A 218 10.60 32.52 -12.65
CA VAL A 218 9.71 33.48 -13.30
C VAL A 218 10.14 33.65 -14.76
N LEU A 219 9.28 33.27 -15.71
CA LEU A 219 9.43 33.54 -17.13
C LEU A 219 8.38 34.58 -17.55
N GLY A 220 8.76 35.85 -17.58
CA GLY A 220 7.82 36.95 -17.86
C GLY A 220 6.70 36.99 -16.81
N ASP A 221 5.45 36.79 -17.23
CA ASP A 221 4.26 36.78 -16.36
C ASP A 221 3.87 35.37 -15.88
N THR A 222 4.67 34.34 -16.22
CA THR A 222 4.42 32.94 -15.83
C THR A 222 5.40 32.45 -14.77
N HIS A 223 4.87 31.97 -13.65
CA HIS A 223 5.64 31.33 -12.58
C HIS A 223 5.76 29.83 -12.86
N LEU A 224 6.98 29.35 -13.13
CA LEU A 224 7.26 27.91 -13.21
C LEU A 224 7.94 27.43 -11.93
N GLU A 225 7.27 26.59 -11.15
CA GLU A 225 7.92 25.92 -10.03
C GLU A 225 8.83 24.79 -10.53
N VAL A 226 10.14 25.03 -10.48
CA VAL A 226 11.15 24.02 -10.79
C VAL A 226 11.62 23.40 -9.47
N LYS A 227 11.10 22.22 -9.14
CA LYS A 227 11.59 21.44 -8.00
C LYS A 227 13.01 20.96 -8.29
N LYS A 228 13.99 21.40 -7.49
CA LYS A 228 15.36 20.87 -7.56
C LYS A 228 15.33 19.34 -7.39
N PRO A 229 16.15 18.57 -8.13
CA PRO A 229 16.24 17.13 -7.94
C PRO A 229 16.74 16.85 -6.51
N LYS A 230 15.87 16.27 -5.68
CA LYS A 230 16.16 15.89 -4.31
C LYS A 230 17.22 14.80 -4.30
N VAL A 231 18.39 15.07 -3.71
CA VAL A 231 19.39 14.03 -3.45
C VAL A 231 18.84 13.15 -2.34
N VAL A 232 18.44 11.93 -2.67
CA VAL A 232 17.95 10.97 -1.69
C VAL A 232 19.13 10.15 -1.16
N SER A 233 19.47 10.36 0.11
CA SER A 233 20.44 9.56 0.84
C SER A 233 19.90 8.14 1.02
N LYS A 234 20.62 7.17 0.46
CA LYS A 234 20.25 5.75 0.59
C LYS A 234 20.72 5.19 1.94
N VAL A 235 19.85 4.45 2.61
CA VAL A 235 20.22 3.64 3.78
C VAL A 235 21.15 2.52 3.30
N THR A 236 22.40 2.55 3.75
CA THR A 236 23.45 1.60 3.34
C THR A 236 24.08 0.85 4.50
N THR A 237 23.86 1.31 5.73
CA THR A 237 24.40 0.69 6.95
C THR A 237 23.30 0.34 7.94
N HIS A 238 23.61 -0.60 8.83
CA HIS A 238 22.72 -0.99 9.92
C HIS A 238 22.38 0.19 10.84
N GLY A 239 23.37 1.04 11.18
CA GLY A 239 23.12 2.24 12.00
C GLY A 239 22.21 3.27 11.33
N GLN A 240 22.36 3.50 10.02
CA GLN A 240 21.44 4.36 9.27
C GLN A 240 20.01 3.77 9.26
N TRP A 241 19.90 2.45 9.13
CA TRP A 241 18.61 1.77 9.22
C TRP A 241 17.97 1.91 10.60
N ILE A 242 18.73 1.73 11.69
CA ILE A 242 18.22 1.94 13.07
C ILE A 242 17.66 3.35 13.24
N ASN A 243 18.40 4.37 12.80
CA ASN A 243 17.98 5.77 12.95
C ASN A 243 16.70 6.06 12.15
N ALA A 244 16.66 5.64 10.88
CA ALA A 244 15.49 5.87 10.03
C ALA A 244 14.27 5.06 10.51
N PHE A 245 14.48 3.80 10.93
CA PHE A 245 13.41 2.95 11.42
C PHE A 245 12.83 3.48 12.73
N ARG A 246 13.65 4.04 13.63
CA ARG A 246 13.15 4.63 14.88
C ARG A 246 12.21 5.81 14.63
N ILE A 247 12.56 6.69 13.70
CA ILE A 247 11.69 7.81 13.30
C ILE A 247 10.38 7.29 12.68
N TYR A 248 10.48 6.26 11.84
CA TYR A 248 9.31 5.57 11.29
C TYR A 248 8.44 4.95 12.39
N GLU A 249 9.05 4.27 13.36
CA GLU A 249 8.36 3.64 14.50
C GLU A 249 7.65 4.70 15.35
N ASP A 250 8.32 5.78 15.71
CA ASP A 250 7.73 6.88 16.47
C ASP A 250 6.54 7.49 15.71
N ALA A 251 6.65 7.66 14.39
CA ALA A 251 5.56 8.20 13.57
C ALA A 251 4.34 7.29 13.48
N VAL A 252 4.56 5.99 13.29
CA VAL A 252 3.47 5.01 13.23
C VAL A 252 2.81 4.87 14.60
N ASN A 253 3.58 4.83 15.68
CA ASN A 253 3.05 4.76 17.04
C ASN A 253 2.32 6.04 17.46
N PHE A 254 2.68 7.19 16.88
CA PHE A 254 1.96 8.44 17.07
C PHE A 254 0.61 8.42 16.32
N ALA A 255 0.60 7.88 15.10
CA ALA A 255 -0.58 7.85 14.25
C ALA A 255 -1.54 6.70 14.55
N PHE A 256 -1.08 5.59 15.13
CA PHE A 256 -1.91 4.40 15.36
C PHE A 256 -1.81 3.91 16.79
N ASP A 257 -2.96 3.60 17.39
CA ASP A 257 -2.99 2.85 18.63
C ASP A 257 -2.75 1.35 18.37
N GLY A 258 -2.00 0.70 19.26
CA GLY A 258 -1.78 -0.75 19.25
C GLY A 258 -0.69 -1.31 18.30
N ARG A 259 -0.03 -0.52 17.45
CA ARG A 259 1.01 -1.02 16.51
C ARG A 259 2.39 -1.29 17.11
N HIS A 260 2.62 -0.95 18.37
CA HIS A 260 3.92 -1.10 19.02
C HIS A 260 4.48 -2.53 18.99
N ARG A 261 3.63 -3.53 19.25
CA ARG A 261 4.04 -4.94 19.28
C ARG A 261 4.50 -5.41 17.91
N GLU A 262 3.75 -5.05 16.87
CA GLU A 262 4.06 -5.38 15.49
C GLU A 262 5.46 -4.86 15.12
N LEU A 263 5.67 -3.56 15.30
CA LEU A 263 6.92 -2.90 14.93
C LEU A 263 8.11 -3.42 15.74
N ARG A 264 7.92 -3.68 17.04
CA ARG A 264 8.96 -4.25 17.90
C ARG A 264 9.36 -5.65 17.47
N THR A 265 8.39 -6.51 17.13
CA THR A 265 8.68 -7.86 16.62
C THR A 265 9.46 -7.80 15.30
N TYR A 266 9.05 -6.94 14.38
CA TYR A 266 9.75 -6.77 13.11
C TYR A 266 11.15 -6.16 13.30
N TRP A 267 11.29 -5.17 14.18
CA TRP A 267 12.58 -4.57 14.54
C TRP A 267 13.55 -5.63 15.08
N GLY A 268 13.07 -6.50 15.99
CA GLY A 268 13.86 -7.62 16.51
C GLY A 268 14.33 -8.55 15.39
N HIS A 269 13.41 -8.96 14.52
CA HIS A 269 13.73 -9.81 13.37
C HIS A 269 14.84 -9.25 12.47
N ILE A 270 14.76 -7.98 12.10
CA ILE A 270 15.79 -7.36 11.25
C ILE A 270 17.13 -7.23 11.98
N ASN A 271 17.12 -6.86 13.27
CA ASN A 271 18.36 -6.78 14.06
C ASN A 271 19.02 -8.14 14.28
N ASP A 272 18.23 -9.18 14.49
CA ASP A 272 18.73 -10.55 14.60
C ASP A 272 19.39 -10.98 13.28
N LEU A 273 18.84 -10.59 12.12
CA LEU A 273 19.47 -10.83 10.83
C LEU A 273 20.81 -10.10 10.68
N PHE A 274 20.91 -8.85 11.12
CA PHE A 274 22.19 -8.11 11.12
C PHE A 274 23.22 -8.73 12.08
N SER A 275 22.77 -9.21 13.23
CA SER A 275 23.64 -9.78 14.27
C SER A 275 24.12 -11.20 13.91
N SER A 276 23.31 -11.96 13.17
CA SER A 276 23.57 -13.37 12.84
C SER A 276 24.24 -13.58 11.47
N ARG A 277 24.39 -12.54 10.64
CA ARG A 277 24.96 -12.65 9.29
C ARG A 277 26.26 -11.86 9.14
N ASN A 278 27.07 -12.27 8.18
CA ASN A 278 28.32 -11.59 7.89
C ASN A 278 28.07 -10.15 7.36
N PRO A 279 28.86 -9.14 7.77
CA PRO A 279 28.75 -7.77 7.28
C PRO A 279 28.74 -7.60 5.76
N SER A 280 29.40 -8.48 5.01
CA SER A 280 29.36 -8.49 3.54
C SER A 280 27.96 -8.74 2.97
N LEU A 281 27.08 -9.39 3.73
CA LEU A 281 25.70 -9.71 3.35
C LEU A 281 24.69 -8.66 3.85
N HIS A 282 25.10 -7.65 4.60
CA HIS A 282 24.20 -6.62 5.15
C HIS A 282 23.40 -5.87 4.09
N SER A 283 23.97 -5.69 2.89
CA SER A 283 23.25 -5.12 1.75
C SER A 283 22.02 -5.94 1.35
N ARG A 284 22.09 -7.28 1.45
CA ARG A 284 20.96 -8.17 1.20
C ARG A 284 19.87 -8.01 2.27
N ILE A 285 20.26 -7.80 3.53
CA ILE A 285 19.33 -7.57 4.64
C ILE A 285 18.57 -6.25 4.43
N LEU A 286 19.25 -5.18 4.03
CA LEU A 286 18.61 -3.90 3.71
C LEU A 286 17.64 -4.00 2.53
N ASN A 287 18.01 -4.74 1.49
CA ASN A 287 17.13 -4.98 0.35
C ASN A 287 15.91 -5.83 0.74
N TYR A 288 16.12 -6.86 1.57
CA TYR A 288 15.04 -7.66 2.15
C TYR A 288 14.10 -6.79 2.98
N ASP A 289 14.60 -5.97 3.90
CA ASP A 289 13.77 -5.06 4.71
C ASP A 289 12.90 -4.16 3.84
N ARG A 290 13.49 -3.54 2.80
CA ARG A 290 12.72 -2.69 1.88
C ARG A 290 11.63 -3.50 1.18
N ALA A 291 11.95 -4.69 0.69
CA ALA A 291 11.00 -5.56 -0.01
C ALA A 291 9.89 -6.05 0.92
N ALA A 292 10.21 -6.43 2.16
CA ALA A 292 9.25 -6.87 3.16
C ALA A 292 8.27 -5.74 3.52
N ARG A 293 8.76 -4.54 3.85
CA ARG A 293 7.90 -3.38 4.13
C ARG A 293 7.07 -2.96 2.92
N LEU A 294 7.60 -3.08 1.70
CA LEU A 294 6.84 -2.81 0.48
C LEU A 294 5.72 -3.84 0.27
N PHE A 295 6.03 -5.12 0.45
CA PHE A 295 5.06 -6.22 0.31
C PHE A 295 3.92 -6.09 1.33
N VAL A 296 4.27 -5.84 2.59
CA VAL A 296 3.30 -5.64 3.67
C VAL A 296 2.48 -4.37 3.42
N GLY A 297 3.12 -3.23 3.07
CA GLY A 297 2.39 -1.98 2.80
C GLY A 297 1.52 -1.97 1.53
N GLN A 298 1.60 -3.00 0.69
CA GLN A 298 0.68 -3.21 -0.44
C GLN A 298 -0.54 -4.07 -0.05
N ARG A 299 -0.50 -4.72 1.11
CA ARG A 299 -1.49 -5.65 1.60
C ARG A 299 -2.13 -5.12 2.88
N ARG A 300 -3.38 -5.54 3.13
CA ARG A 300 -4.17 -5.10 4.29
C ARG A 300 -4.44 -6.23 5.28
N ASP A 301 -3.97 -7.43 4.95
CA ASP A 301 -4.24 -8.70 5.62
C ASP A 301 -2.97 -9.35 6.21
N ILE A 302 -1.88 -8.58 6.26
CA ILE A 302 -0.58 -8.99 6.79
C ILE A 302 -0.02 -7.87 7.65
N LEU A 303 0.45 -8.21 8.85
CA LEU A 303 1.25 -7.32 9.70
C LEU A 303 2.75 -7.64 9.60
N LEU A 304 3.60 -6.66 9.90
CA LEU A 304 5.06 -6.85 9.92
C LEU A 304 5.53 -7.89 10.94
N SER A 305 4.76 -8.16 12.00
CA SER A 305 5.02 -9.24 12.96
C SER A 305 4.78 -10.63 12.39
N GLU A 306 3.98 -10.76 11.33
CA GLU A 306 3.61 -12.03 10.72
C GLU A 306 4.64 -12.48 9.67
N ILE A 307 5.91 -12.55 10.09
CA ILE A 307 7.09 -12.82 9.23
C ILE A 307 6.90 -14.09 8.38
N HIS A 308 6.19 -15.08 8.90
CA HIS A 308 5.88 -16.32 8.20
C HIS A 308 5.03 -16.10 6.93
N LYS A 309 4.14 -15.10 6.89
CA LYS A 309 3.28 -14.81 5.73
C LYS A 309 4.06 -14.25 4.53
N PHE A 310 5.23 -13.64 4.77
CA PHE A 310 6.10 -13.10 3.72
C PHE A 310 7.50 -13.73 3.69
N ARG A 311 7.64 -14.95 4.23
CA ARG A 311 8.90 -15.70 4.24
C ARG A 311 9.50 -15.90 2.84
N HIS A 312 8.66 -16.03 1.81
CA HIS A 312 9.12 -16.12 0.43
C HIS A 312 9.93 -14.88 -0.01
N VAL A 313 9.63 -13.69 0.53
CA VAL A 313 10.44 -12.47 0.29
C VAL A 313 11.80 -12.58 0.98
N GLN A 314 11.83 -13.12 2.20
CA GLN A 314 13.07 -13.40 2.92
C GLN A 314 13.95 -14.36 2.13
N ASP A 315 13.37 -15.47 1.67
CA ASP A 315 14.07 -16.51 0.93
C ASP A 315 14.65 -15.97 -0.37
N ALA A 316 13.88 -15.16 -1.11
CA ALA A 316 14.30 -14.54 -2.37
C ALA A 316 15.54 -13.65 -2.22
N HIS A 317 15.70 -12.97 -1.08
CA HIS A 317 16.79 -12.01 -0.84
C HIS A 317 17.95 -12.58 -0.03
N LEU A 318 17.72 -13.56 0.84
CA LEU A 318 18.69 -13.98 1.85
C LEU A 318 19.25 -15.41 1.66
N LEU A 319 18.61 -16.27 0.88
CA LEU A 319 19.12 -17.62 0.58
C LEU A 319 20.03 -17.59 -0.65
N ASP A 320 21.08 -18.43 -0.65
CA ASP A 320 22.10 -18.47 -1.72
C ASP A 320 21.61 -19.01 -3.08
N GLY A 321 20.32 -19.31 -3.22
CA GLY A 321 19.64 -19.56 -4.50
C GLY A 321 18.42 -18.66 -4.74
N GLY A 322 18.21 -17.64 -3.90
CA GLY A 322 17.10 -16.71 -4.04
C GLY A 322 17.22 -15.89 -5.33
N VAL A 323 16.10 -15.61 -5.98
CA VAL A 323 16.07 -14.90 -7.29
C VAL A 323 16.72 -13.51 -7.22
N MET A 324 16.73 -12.88 -6.04
CA MET A 324 17.35 -11.57 -5.81
C MET A 324 18.81 -11.67 -5.35
N VAL A 325 19.28 -12.89 -5.07
CA VAL A 325 20.68 -13.20 -4.86
C VAL A 325 21.27 -13.52 -6.21
N SER A 326 21.99 -12.57 -6.81
CA SER A 326 22.72 -12.83 -8.05
C SER A 326 23.62 -14.05 -7.84
N PRO A 327 23.49 -15.11 -8.67
CA PRO A 327 24.41 -16.23 -8.59
C PRO A 327 25.80 -15.68 -8.89
N SER A 328 26.68 -15.79 -7.90
CA SER A 328 28.11 -15.68 -8.12
C SER A 328 28.45 -16.71 -9.19
N ASN A 329 28.63 -16.25 -10.44
CA ASN A 329 29.07 -17.10 -11.53
C ASN A 329 30.33 -17.87 -11.05
N PRO A 330 30.42 -19.21 -11.17
CA PRO A 330 31.60 -19.97 -10.73
C PRO A 330 32.89 -19.62 -11.49
N GLY A 331 32.84 -18.71 -12.47
CA GLY A 331 34.01 -18.19 -13.20
C GLY A 331 34.46 -16.78 -12.79
N SER A 332 33.79 -16.12 -11.85
CA SER A 332 34.19 -14.79 -11.40
C SER A 332 35.01 -14.90 -10.12
N SER A 333 36.27 -15.29 -10.27
CA SER A 333 37.28 -15.09 -9.25
C SER A 333 37.21 -13.65 -8.75
N SER A 334 36.92 -13.53 -7.46
CA SER A 334 37.20 -12.38 -6.61
C SER A 334 38.48 -11.67 -7.05
N GLY A 335 38.31 -10.58 -7.80
CA GLY A 335 39.30 -9.53 -7.88
C GLY A 335 39.27 -8.78 -6.55
N SER A 336 39.91 -9.38 -5.55
CA SER A 336 40.36 -8.71 -4.34
C SER A 336 40.92 -7.33 -4.71
N LYS A 337 40.23 -6.29 -4.24
CA LYS A 337 40.80 -4.93 -4.18
C LYS A 337 41.85 -4.90 -3.08
N THR A 338 42.94 -5.63 -3.24
CA THR A 338 44.21 -5.20 -2.66
C THR A 338 44.73 -4.09 -3.56
N LYS A 339 44.82 -2.88 -3.00
CA LYS A 339 45.58 -1.78 -3.63
C LYS A 339 46.99 -2.30 -3.92
N PRO A 340 47.49 -2.30 -5.16
CA PRO A 340 48.92 -2.28 -5.41
C PRO A 340 49.41 -0.83 -5.30
N PRO A 341 50.67 -0.61 -4.91
CA PRO A 341 51.28 0.71 -4.92
C PRO A 341 51.41 1.21 -6.37
N ASN A 342 51.35 2.53 -6.54
CA ASN A 342 51.59 3.31 -7.75
C ASN A 342 52.14 2.55 -8.97
N GLY A 343 51.28 2.30 -9.97
CA GLY A 343 51.65 1.88 -11.32
C GLY A 343 50.70 2.48 -12.36
N PRO A 344 51.15 2.78 -13.59
CA PRO A 344 50.39 3.56 -14.56
C PRO A 344 49.13 2.81 -15.05
N LYS A 345 48.00 3.53 -15.08
CA LYS A 345 46.67 3.00 -15.43
C LYS A 345 46.63 2.48 -16.87
N SER A 346 46.56 1.16 -17.05
CA SER A 346 46.18 0.57 -18.34
C SER A 346 44.69 0.81 -18.60
N ARG A 347 44.37 1.60 -19.64
CA ARG A 347 43.00 1.89 -20.07
C ARG A 347 42.40 0.62 -20.67
N ARG A 348 41.29 0.12 -20.11
CA ARG A 348 40.51 -0.96 -20.72
C ARG A 348 40.01 -0.48 -22.09
N ARG A 349 40.42 -1.17 -23.17
CA ARG A 349 39.92 -0.91 -24.52
C ARG A 349 38.45 -1.34 -24.60
N THR A 350 37.59 -0.43 -25.02
CA THR A 350 36.18 -0.69 -25.32
C THR A 350 36.08 -1.67 -26.50
N GLN A 351 35.07 -2.55 -26.53
CA GLN A 351 34.86 -3.47 -27.66
C GLN A 351 34.31 -2.79 -28.93
N GLU A 352 33.98 -1.50 -28.84
CA GLU A 352 33.47 -0.71 -29.97
C GLU A 352 34.55 -0.39 -31.00
N ILE A 353 34.17 -0.43 -32.28
CA ILE A 353 35.04 -0.08 -33.41
C ILE A 353 35.29 1.42 -33.45
N CYS A 354 36.56 1.81 -33.62
CA CYS A 354 36.98 3.19 -33.74
C CYS A 354 36.48 3.81 -35.05
N ARG A 355 35.55 4.76 -34.94
CA ARG A 355 35.02 5.50 -36.10
C ARG A 355 36.08 6.38 -36.78
N ASN A 356 36.98 6.97 -36.01
CA ASN A 356 38.06 7.81 -36.54
C ASN A 356 39.13 6.99 -37.27
N PHE A 357 39.37 5.75 -36.84
CA PHE A 357 40.23 4.82 -37.56
C PHE A 357 39.63 4.53 -38.93
N ASN A 358 38.34 4.19 -39.01
CA ASN A 358 37.66 3.93 -40.28
C ASN A 358 37.55 5.14 -41.21
N ARG A 359 37.86 6.35 -40.73
CA ARG A 359 37.98 7.58 -41.54
C ARG A 359 39.42 7.92 -41.92
N GLY A 360 40.41 7.11 -41.53
CA GLY A 360 41.83 7.39 -41.73
C GLY A 360 42.40 8.51 -40.86
N GLN A 361 41.67 8.93 -39.81
CA GLN A 361 41.97 10.12 -39.01
C GLN A 361 42.38 9.80 -37.56
N CYS A 362 42.49 8.53 -37.18
CA CYS A 362 42.92 8.18 -35.83
C CYS A 362 44.43 8.34 -35.64
N LYS A 363 44.83 9.34 -34.83
CA LYS A 363 46.23 9.61 -34.49
C LYS A 363 46.76 8.77 -33.31
N LEU A 364 45.87 8.03 -32.64
CA LEU A 364 46.18 7.33 -31.38
C LEU A 364 46.73 5.91 -31.60
N GLY A 365 46.71 5.37 -32.83
CA GLY A 365 47.31 4.07 -33.14
C GLY A 365 46.94 2.95 -32.16
N ALA A 366 47.94 2.25 -31.64
CA ALA A 366 47.75 1.18 -30.64
C ALA A 366 47.30 1.69 -29.25
N GLU A 367 47.38 2.99 -28.99
CA GLU A 367 46.91 3.62 -27.74
C GLU A 367 45.44 4.04 -27.82
N CYS A 368 44.76 3.78 -28.94
CA CYS A 368 43.33 4.05 -29.04
C CYS A 368 42.54 3.13 -28.10
N ASN A 369 41.60 3.73 -27.36
CA ASN A 369 40.69 2.99 -26.48
C ASN A 369 39.66 2.17 -27.27
N TYR A 370 39.47 2.43 -28.56
CA TYR A 370 38.53 1.76 -29.46
C TYR A 370 39.24 0.79 -30.39
N GLN A 371 38.55 -0.23 -30.88
CA GLN A 371 39.16 -1.24 -31.76
C GLN A 371 39.45 -0.68 -33.17
N HIS A 372 40.68 -0.83 -33.63
CA HIS A 372 41.06 -0.53 -35.02
C HIS A 372 40.77 -1.74 -35.91
N ALA A 373 39.49 -1.88 -36.26
CA ALA A 373 38.97 -2.88 -37.19
C ALA A 373 38.08 -2.19 -38.23
N CYS A 374 37.97 -2.76 -39.42
CA CYS A 374 37.10 -2.28 -40.48
C CYS A 374 35.63 -2.38 -40.03
N SER A 375 34.84 -1.30 -40.18
CA SER A 375 33.43 -1.34 -39.80
C SER A 375 32.55 -2.21 -40.71
N GLU A 376 33.03 -2.55 -41.91
CA GLU A 376 32.30 -3.37 -42.89
C GLU A 376 32.53 -4.87 -42.67
N CYS A 377 33.80 -5.31 -42.65
CA CYS A 377 34.16 -6.73 -42.57
C CYS A 377 34.75 -7.15 -41.21
N HIS A 378 34.91 -6.23 -40.26
CA HIS A 378 35.56 -6.46 -38.96
C HIS A 378 37.02 -6.96 -39.04
N GLY A 379 37.59 -6.97 -40.25
CA GLY A 379 39.00 -7.29 -40.49
C GLY A 379 39.94 -6.23 -39.92
N ARG A 380 41.13 -6.67 -39.53
CA ARG A 380 42.20 -5.77 -39.05
C ARG A 380 43.10 -5.34 -40.22
N GLY A 381 43.75 -4.18 -40.08
CA GLY A 381 44.80 -3.73 -41.01
C GLY A 381 44.34 -2.84 -42.16
N HIS A 382 43.05 -2.53 -42.29
CA HIS A 382 42.53 -1.58 -43.28
C HIS A 382 41.35 -0.78 -42.73
N VAL A 383 41.04 0.35 -43.38
CA VAL A 383 39.91 1.22 -43.06
C VAL A 383 38.71 0.89 -43.96
N ALA A 384 37.48 1.16 -43.53
CA ALA A 384 36.26 0.89 -44.32
C ALA A 384 36.25 1.42 -45.78
N PRO A 385 36.88 2.56 -46.12
CA PRO A 385 37.04 3.00 -47.51
C PRO A 385 37.90 2.06 -48.38
N GLU A 386 38.88 1.37 -47.78
CA GLU A 386 39.85 0.50 -48.46
C GLU A 386 39.49 -0.99 -48.26
N CYS A 387 38.23 -1.28 -47.92
CA CYS A 387 37.79 -2.63 -47.64
C CYS A 387 37.70 -3.47 -48.93
N PRO A 388 38.45 -4.58 -49.05
CA PRO A 388 38.42 -5.43 -50.25
C PRO A 388 37.07 -6.13 -50.45
N ASP A 389 36.29 -6.33 -49.37
CA ASP A 389 34.97 -6.97 -49.42
C ASP A 389 33.87 -6.02 -49.88
N LYS A 390 34.17 -4.73 -50.07
CA LYS A 390 33.19 -3.71 -50.51
C LYS A 390 32.75 -3.90 -51.95
N ALA A 391 33.55 -4.60 -52.76
CA ALA A 391 33.25 -4.88 -54.18
C ALA A 391 32.41 -6.15 -54.40
N ARG A 392 32.01 -6.86 -53.33
CA ARG A 392 31.22 -8.11 -53.41
C ARG A 392 29.77 -7.98 -52.89
N ARG A 393 29.27 -6.77 -52.70
CA ARG A 393 27.88 -6.51 -52.31
C ARG A 393 27.16 -5.66 -53.34
#